data_AF-A0A975VX45-F1
#
_entry.id   AF-A0A975VX45-F1
#
_cell.length_a   1.000
_cell.length_b   1.000
_cell.length_c   1.000
_cell.angle_alpha   90.00
_cell.angle_beta   90.00
_cell.angle_gamma   90.00
#
_symmetry.space_group_name_H-M   'P 1'
#
loop_
_entity.id
_entity.type
_entity.pdbx_description
1 polymer ?
#
loop_
_entity_poly.entity_id
_entity_poly.type
_entity_poly.pdbx_seq_one_letter_code
_entity_poly.pdbx_strand_id
1 'polypeptide(L)'
;MSWNHSRAALGAVLPLTLLLAACGGGASTQYQGSILNGTVLMGAGQPVNSNGAGTVCLYAVTNGQGNPINTAVSPPANRGTNLTSFNTCNIPIAANGTFSANLTSYYGPVLIQVAGGSYTNVANGAATSLANLASTNASLQAMVQIGGGGTVNAVVTPLTTVATAMITPNSGLTMANYAAASAKVASEFQLGGLNINAMPASGDAYDLALKGVQEYLAVAPASTDDPNANNLLTWNLTASPVASDYTAAYNAINGTALTFTFN
;
A
#
# COMPACT_ATOMS: atom_id res chain seq x y z
N MET A 1 34.81 -69.60 24.53
CA MET A 1 34.68 -68.60 23.46
C MET A 1 33.21 -68.52 23.05
N SER A 2 32.72 -67.31 22.82
CA SER A 2 31.34 -66.88 22.50
C SER A 2 30.71 -67.66 21.32
N TRP A 3 29.42 -67.64 21.01
CA TRP A 3 28.40 -66.58 21.15
C TRP A 3 27.00 -67.17 20.86
N ASN A 4 25.99 -66.64 21.55
CA ASN A 4 24.55 -66.89 21.42
C ASN A 4 23.97 -66.74 19.99
N HIS A 5 22.99 -67.59 19.69
CA HIS A 5 22.04 -67.41 18.60
C HIS A 5 20.85 -66.52 19.01
N SER A 6 20.65 -65.48 18.21
CA SER A 6 19.42 -64.92 17.65
C SER A 6 18.13 -64.97 18.46
N ARG A 7 17.49 -63.79 18.62
CA ARG A 7 16.03 -63.68 18.51
C ARG A 7 15.51 -62.24 18.30
N ALA A 8 14.98 -62.04 17.09
CA ALA A 8 13.80 -61.27 16.69
C ALA A 8 13.46 -59.98 17.47
N ALA A 9 13.70 -58.83 16.84
CA ALA A 9 12.99 -57.59 17.15
C ALA A 9 11.68 -57.56 16.36
N LEU A 10 10.55 -57.56 17.08
CA LEU A 10 9.24 -57.24 16.51
C LEU A 10 9.19 -55.75 16.16
N GLY A 11 8.87 -55.44 14.90
CA GLY A 11 8.54 -54.10 14.45
C GLY A 11 7.19 -53.66 15.00
N ALA A 12 7.19 -52.56 15.77
CA ALA A 12 5.97 -51.88 16.18
C ALA A 12 5.50 -50.96 15.03
N VAL A 13 4.40 -51.33 14.39
CA VAL A 13 3.65 -50.45 13.48
C VAL A 13 2.78 -49.53 14.32
N LEU A 14 3.08 -48.23 14.31
CA LEU A 14 2.24 -47.19 14.90
C LEU A 14 1.04 -46.91 13.96
N PRO A 15 -0.22 -47.13 14.40
CA PRO A 15 -1.37 -46.66 13.64
C PRO A 15 -1.57 -45.16 13.89
N LEU A 16 -1.39 -44.36 12.84
CA LEU A 16 -1.74 -42.95 12.78
C LEU A 16 -3.27 -42.83 12.68
N THR A 17 -3.96 -42.65 13.80
CA THR A 17 -5.39 -42.32 13.80
C THR A 17 -5.58 -40.87 13.37
N LEU A 18 -6.03 -40.69 12.12
CA LEU A 18 -6.65 -39.47 11.62
C LEU A 18 -7.88 -39.17 12.50
N LEU A 19 -7.78 -38.20 13.41
CA LEU A 19 -8.98 -37.60 14.00
C LEU A 19 -9.64 -36.68 12.97
N LEU A 20 -10.71 -37.21 12.38
CA LEU A 20 -11.68 -36.46 11.59
C LEU A 20 -12.54 -35.63 12.55
N ALA A 21 -12.19 -34.36 12.75
CA ALA A 21 -13.04 -33.43 13.51
C ALA A 21 -14.24 -33.01 12.64
N ALA A 22 -15.36 -33.68 12.84
CA ALA A 22 -16.64 -33.32 12.26
C ALA A 22 -17.32 -32.19 13.08
N CYS A 23 -17.67 -31.12 12.36
CA CYS A 23 -18.83 -30.24 12.51
C CYS A 23 -19.55 -30.24 13.88
N GLY A 24 -19.16 -29.31 14.76
CA GLY A 24 -20.00 -28.83 15.85
C GLY A 24 -20.40 -27.39 15.56
N GLY A 25 -21.70 -27.13 15.46
CA GLY A 25 -22.27 -25.79 15.26
C GLY A 25 -21.86 -24.84 16.37
N GLY A 26 -20.77 -24.11 16.15
CA GLY A 26 -20.40 -22.95 16.95
C GLY A 26 -21.23 -21.76 16.50
N ALA A 27 -21.82 -21.04 17.46
CA ALA A 27 -22.32 -19.70 17.24
C ALA A 27 -21.36 -18.96 16.30
N SER A 28 -21.88 -18.37 15.21
CA SER A 28 -21.06 -17.59 14.29
C SER A 28 -20.15 -16.70 15.13
N THR A 29 -18.84 -16.98 15.13
CA THR A 29 -17.88 -16.05 15.71
C THR A 29 -18.17 -14.75 14.99
N GLN A 30 -18.81 -13.79 15.67
CA GLN A 30 -19.11 -12.50 15.10
C GLN A 30 -17.78 -12.02 14.54
N TYR A 31 -17.68 -11.88 13.23
CA TYR A 31 -16.52 -11.30 12.60
C TYR A 31 -16.42 -9.90 13.18
N GLN A 32 -15.53 -9.72 14.17
CA GLN A 32 -15.28 -8.42 14.75
C GLN A 32 -14.43 -7.69 13.71
N GLY A 33 -15.06 -6.73 13.03
CA GLY A 33 -14.31 -5.75 12.26
C GLY A 33 -13.46 -4.87 13.18
N SER A 34 -12.86 -3.83 12.61
CA SER A 34 -11.89 -3.01 13.32
C SER A 34 -12.16 -1.52 13.12
N ILE A 35 -11.62 -0.70 14.00
CA ILE A 35 -11.43 0.72 13.73
C ILE A 35 -10.18 0.85 12.86
N LEU A 36 -10.33 1.36 11.64
CA LEU A 36 -9.20 1.74 10.81
C LEU A 36 -8.70 3.11 11.24
N ASN A 37 -7.45 3.20 11.66
CA ASN A 37 -6.74 4.46 11.86
C ASN A 37 -5.68 4.59 10.76
N GLY A 38 -5.77 5.63 9.95
CA GLY A 38 -4.83 5.86 8.88
C GLY A 38 -4.05 7.15 9.04
N THR A 39 -2.87 7.21 8.45
CA THR A 39 -2.08 8.44 8.29
C THR A 39 -1.69 8.59 6.82
N VAL A 40 -1.84 9.78 6.26
CA VAL A 40 -1.45 10.12 4.89
C VAL A 40 -0.25 11.05 4.92
N LEU A 41 0.87 10.62 4.33
CA LEU A 41 2.15 11.32 4.38
C LEU A 41 2.80 11.39 3.00
N MET A 42 3.45 12.53 2.71
CA MET A 42 4.35 12.68 1.56
C MET A 42 5.82 12.48 1.92
N GLY A 43 6.15 12.38 3.20
CA GLY A 43 7.49 12.26 3.78
C GLY A 43 7.40 12.17 5.31
N ALA A 44 8.51 11.94 6.01
CA ALA A 44 8.50 11.91 7.48
C ALA A 44 8.10 13.29 8.03
N GLY A 45 7.05 13.31 8.85
CA GLY A 45 6.50 14.56 9.40
C GLY A 45 5.88 15.50 8.35
N GLN A 46 5.59 15.01 7.14
CA GLN A 46 4.96 15.78 6.06
C GLN A 46 3.53 15.28 5.80
N PRO A 47 2.55 15.67 6.65
CA PRO A 47 1.19 15.22 6.50
C PRO A 47 0.50 15.83 5.29
N VAL A 48 -0.35 15.03 4.65
CA VAL A 48 -1.38 15.54 3.75
C VAL A 48 -2.55 16.02 4.60
N ASN A 49 -2.92 17.28 4.46
CA ASN A 49 -4.06 17.89 5.14
C ASN A 49 -5.15 18.22 4.10
N SER A 50 -6.42 17.88 4.39
CA SER A 50 -7.56 18.24 3.55
C SER A 50 -8.35 19.45 4.09
N ASN A 51 -7.84 20.13 5.13
CA ASN A 51 -8.53 21.17 5.89
C ASN A 51 -9.92 20.71 6.37
N GLY A 52 -10.05 19.42 6.68
CA GLY A 52 -11.32 18.81 7.09
C GLY A 52 -12.27 18.45 5.95
N ALA A 53 -11.90 18.65 4.68
CA ALA A 53 -12.66 18.13 3.54
C ALA A 53 -12.51 16.60 3.46
N GLY A 54 -13.59 15.87 3.20
CA GLY A 54 -13.54 14.42 3.02
C GLY A 54 -12.85 14.04 1.70
N THR A 55 -11.70 13.37 1.78
CA THR A 55 -10.91 13.00 0.60
C THR A 55 -10.48 11.53 0.59
N VAL A 56 -10.74 10.79 1.67
CA VAL A 56 -10.42 9.36 1.77
C VAL A 56 -11.64 8.51 1.39
N CYS A 57 -11.42 7.58 0.46
CA CYS A 57 -12.35 6.52 0.06
C CYS A 57 -11.84 5.16 0.57
N LEU A 58 -12.76 4.28 0.96
CA LEU A 58 -12.46 2.91 1.36
C LEU A 58 -13.25 1.93 0.50
N TYR A 59 -12.54 1.01 -0.15
CA TYR A 59 -13.15 0.01 -1.02
C TYR A 59 -12.88 -1.39 -0.47
N ALA A 60 -13.94 -2.19 -0.34
CA ALA A 60 -13.82 -3.63 -0.13
C ALA A 60 -13.13 -4.23 -1.34
N VAL A 61 -12.15 -5.08 -1.09
CA VAL A 61 -11.55 -5.87 -2.17
C VAL A 61 -12.15 -7.27 -2.11
N THR A 62 -12.89 -7.62 -3.16
CA THR A 62 -13.61 -8.91 -3.25
C THR A 62 -13.10 -9.69 -4.46
N ASN A 63 -12.72 -10.96 -4.27
CA ASN A 63 -12.22 -11.83 -5.35
C ASN A 63 -11.02 -11.24 -6.12
N GLY A 64 -10.12 -10.52 -5.43
CA GLY A 64 -9.01 -9.84 -6.09
C GLY A 64 -9.40 -8.60 -6.91
N GLN A 65 -10.67 -8.17 -6.84
CA GLN A 65 -11.17 -6.98 -7.53
C GLN A 65 -11.31 -5.84 -6.51
N GLY A 66 -10.53 -4.79 -6.73
CA GLY A 66 -10.63 -3.46 -6.14
C GLY A 66 -10.46 -2.43 -7.27
N ASN A 67 -10.68 -1.14 -7.00
CA ASN A 67 -10.79 -0.08 -8.03
C ASN A 67 -9.76 -0.22 -9.20
N PRO A 68 -10.21 -0.29 -10.47
CA PRO A 68 -9.35 -0.38 -11.65
C PRO A 68 -8.71 0.97 -11.98
N ILE A 69 -7.49 1.22 -11.48
CA ILE A 69 -6.78 2.47 -11.79
C ILE A 69 -6.09 2.46 -13.17
N ASN A 70 -6.11 1.33 -13.86
CA ASN A 70 -5.42 1.13 -15.13
C ASN A 70 -6.23 0.39 -16.20
N THR A 71 -7.56 0.38 -16.12
CA THR A 71 -8.36 0.02 -17.29
C THR A 71 -9.28 1.18 -17.66
N ALA A 72 -9.13 1.69 -18.88
CA ALA A 72 -10.14 2.51 -19.54
C ALA A 72 -11.38 1.63 -19.79
N VAL A 73 -12.08 1.21 -18.73
CA VAL A 73 -13.44 0.68 -18.83
C VAL A 73 -14.36 1.86 -18.60
N SER A 74 -15.04 2.27 -19.66
CA SER A 74 -16.21 3.12 -19.57
C SER A 74 -17.45 2.24 -19.54
N PRO A 75 -18.34 2.39 -18.53
CA PRO A 75 -18.20 3.27 -17.38
C PRO A 75 -17.16 2.73 -16.38
N PRO A 76 -16.52 3.58 -15.57
CA PRO A 76 -15.56 3.17 -14.53
C PRO A 76 -16.27 2.24 -13.55
N ALA A 77 -16.17 0.94 -13.82
CA ALA A 77 -16.79 -0.09 -13.00
C ALA A 77 -15.86 -0.35 -11.82
N ASN A 78 -15.96 0.51 -10.80
CA ASN A 78 -15.58 0.14 -9.44
C ASN A 78 -16.33 -1.16 -9.10
N ARG A 79 -15.64 -2.30 -9.05
CA ARG A 79 -16.22 -3.59 -8.63
C ARG A 79 -16.02 -3.90 -7.16
N GLY A 80 -15.32 -3.05 -6.42
CA GLY A 80 -15.26 -3.11 -4.96
C GLY A 80 -16.48 -2.41 -4.34
N THR A 81 -17.11 -3.03 -3.34
CA THR A 81 -18.17 -2.38 -2.56
C THR A 81 -17.55 -1.26 -1.73
N ASN A 82 -18.01 -0.01 -1.87
CA ASN A 82 -17.62 1.04 -0.92
C ASN A 82 -18.10 0.63 0.47
N LEU A 83 -17.18 0.55 1.42
CA LEU A 83 -17.44 -0.05 2.73
C LEU A 83 -18.09 0.88 3.73
N THR A 84 -18.08 2.17 3.46
CA THR A 84 -18.81 3.10 4.31
C THR A 84 -20.28 3.05 3.93
N SER A 85 -21.18 3.12 4.91
CA SER A 85 -22.64 3.26 4.74
C SER A 85 -23.06 4.51 3.94
N PHE A 86 -22.10 5.20 3.32
CA PHE A 86 -22.20 6.43 2.59
C PHE A 86 -21.63 6.18 1.20
N ASN A 87 -22.44 6.46 0.19
CA ASN A 87 -22.11 6.41 -1.23
C ASN A 87 -21.04 7.45 -1.64
N THR A 88 -20.19 7.90 -0.71
CA THR A 88 -19.33 9.07 -0.84
C THR A 88 -17.99 8.86 -0.15
N CYS A 89 -16.91 9.01 -0.93
CA CYS A 89 -15.55 9.28 -0.48
C CYS A 89 -15.49 10.53 0.40
N ASN A 90 -15.79 10.41 1.70
CA ASN A 90 -15.96 11.59 2.55
C ASN A 90 -15.36 11.41 3.95
N ILE A 91 -14.35 10.54 4.11
CA ILE A 91 -13.61 10.48 5.37
C ILE A 91 -12.61 11.66 5.37
N PRO A 92 -12.70 12.59 6.33
CA PRO A 92 -11.82 13.76 6.39
C PRO A 92 -10.44 13.36 6.90
N ILE A 93 -9.42 14.12 6.45
CA ILE A 93 -8.07 14.02 6.95
C ILE A 93 -7.83 15.21 7.88
N ALA A 94 -7.41 14.94 9.11
CA ALA A 94 -7.05 15.96 10.08
C ALA A 94 -5.75 16.69 9.67
N ALA A 95 -5.46 17.83 10.29
CA ALA A 95 -4.29 18.65 9.95
C ALA A 95 -2.94 17.92 10.12
N ASN A 96 -2.89 16.91 10.98
CA ASN A 96 -1.73 16.04 11.21
C ASN A 96 -1.67 14.84 10.25
N GLY A 97 -2.54 14.79 9.22
CA GLY A 97 -2.57 13.72 8.23
C GLY A 97 -3.34 12.47 8.64
N THR A 98 -3.96 12.45 9.83
CA THR A 98 -4.67 11.25 10.30
C THR A 98 -6.13 11.21 9.87
N PHE A 99 -6.64 10.02 9.59
CA PHE A 99 -8.06 9.75 9.39
C PHE A 99 -8.49 8.51 10.18
N SER A 100 -9.79 8.36 10.41
CA SER A 100 -10.33 7.17 11.08
C SER A 100 -11.66 6.75 10.47
N ALA A 101 -11.90 5.44 10.41
CA ALA A 101 -13.15 4.87 9.95
C ALA A 101 -13.53 3.65 10.80
N ASN A 102 -14.78 3.61 11.24
CA ASN A 102 -15.30 2.45 11.96
C ASN A 102 -15.77 1.39 10.96
N LEU A 103 -15.05 0.28 10.89
CA LEU A 103 -15.34 -0.87 10.01
C LEU A 103 -15.71 -2.11 10.83
N THR A 104 -16.36 -1.95 12.00
CA THR A 104 -16.69 -3.06 12.92
C THR A 104 -17.57 -4.15 12.32
N SER A 105 -18.28 -3.88 11.22
CA SER A 105 -19.11 -4.85 10.50
C SER A 105 -18.45 -5.43 9.24
N TYR A 106 -17.18 -5.10 8.97
CA TYR A 106 -16.45 -5.59 7.81
C TYR A 106 -15.21 -6.40 8.23
N TYR A 107 -14.94 -7.46 7.47
CA TYR A 107 -13.74 -8.28 7.59
C TYR A 107 -13.21 -8.54 6.18
N GLY A 108 -11.93 -8.25 5.95
CA GLY A 108 -11.33 -8.42 4.63
C GLY A 108 -10.33 -7.34 4.26
N PRO A 109 -9.72 -7.48 3.08
CA PRO A 109 -8.84 -6.47 2.51
C PRO A 109 -9.60 -5.21 2.09
N VAL A 110 -9.05 -4.06 2.44
CA VAL A 110 -9.54 -2.73 2.08
C VAL A 110 -8.47 -1.99 1.28
N LEU A 111 -8.88 -1.43 0.15
CA LEU A 111 -8.11 -0.42 -0.57
C LEU A 111 -8.48 0.96 -0.02
N ILE A 112 -7.48 1.69 0.42
CA ILE A 112 -7.58 3.09 0.83
C ILE A 112 -7.17 3.95 -0.37
N GLN A 113 -7.97 4.94 -0.71
CA GLN A 113 -7.67 5.89 -1.76
C GLN A 113 -7.83 7.32 -1.23
N VAL A 114 -6.85 8.18 -1.48
CA VAL A 114 -6.87 9.59 -1.09
C VAL A 114 -6.93 10.44 -2.35
N ALA A 115 -8.09 11.05 -2.61
CA ALA A 115 -8.39 11.77 -3.85
C ALA A 115 -8.13 13.29 -3.77
N GLY A 116 -7.63 13.79 -2.64
CA GLY A 116 -7.42 15.22 -2.44
C GLY A 116 -6.76 15.58 -1.13
N GLY A 117 -6.46 16.87 -0.98
CA GLY A 117 -5.71 17.43 0.13
C GLY A 117 -4.54 18.28 -0.37
N SER A 118 -3.74 18.76 0.55
CA SER A 118 -2.52 19.53 0.29
C SER A 118 -1.44 19.15 1.28
N TYR A 119 -0.19 19.30 0.86
CA TYR A 119 0.99 19.07 1.70
C TYR A 119 2.01 20.18 1.42
N THR A 120 2.95 20.38 2.35
CA THR A 120 4.11 21.23 2.10
C THR A 120 5.13 20.39 1.35
N ASN A 121 5.42 20.73 0.09
CA ASN A 121 6.45 20.03 -0.66
C ASN A 121 7.82 20.49 -0.16
N VAL A 122 8.64 19.55 0.32
CA VAL A 122 9.94 19.88 0.90
C VAL A 122 10.99 20.32 -0.13
N ALA A 123 10.78 20.02 -1.41
CA ALA A 123 11.66 20.43 -2.51
C ALA A 123 11.69 21.95 -2.70
N ASN A 124 10.51 22.57 -2.61
CA ASN A 124 10.32 23.99 -2.93
C ASN A 124 9.65 24.80 -1.81
N GLY A 125 9.27 24.16 -0.70
CA GLY A 125 8.60 24.78 0.45
C GLY A 125 7.16 25.22 0.19
N ALA A 126 6.59 24.92 -0.97
CA ALA A 126 5.27 25.39 -1.37
C ALA A 126 4.16 24.45 -0.91
N ALA A 127 3.01 25.03 -0.53
CA ALA A 127 1.78 24.28 -0.35
C ALA A 127 1.32 23.72 -1.71
N THR A 128 1.39 22.41 -1.85
CA THR A 128 1.08 21.68 -3.09
C THR A 128 -0.20 20.89 -2.89
N SER A 129 -1.17 21.06 -3.80
CA SER A 129 -2.38 20.23 -3.78
C SER A 129 -2.09 18.85 -4.35
N LEU A 130 -2.67 17.80 -3.75
CA LEU A 130 -2.75 16.48 -4.39
C LEU A 130 -3.58 16.53 -5.69
N ALA A 131 -4.39 17.58 -5.90
CA ALA A 131 -5.33 17.70 -7.01
C ALA A 131 -4.68 18.02 -8.38
N ASN A 132 -3.37 18.23 -8.46
CA ASN A 132 -2.68 18.27 -9.77
C ASN A 132 -2.67 16.92 -10.50
N LEU A 133 -3.26 15.88 -9.88
CA LEU A 133 -3.47 14.55 -10.42
C LEU A 133 -4.87 14.41 -11.06
N ALA A 134 -5.54 15.51 -11.43
CA ALA A 134 -6.89 15.45 -12.03
C ALA A 134 -6.93 14.83 -13.45
N SER A 135 -5.79 14.73 -14.15
CA SER A 135 -5.70 14.09 -15.48
C SER A 135 -5.13 12.68 -15.46
N THR A 136 -4.64 12.22 -14.30
CA THR A 136 -3.89 10.97 -14.13
C THR A 136 -4.39 10.30 -12.86
N ASN A 137 -4.88 9.06 -12.90
CA ASN A 137 -5.49 8.34 -11.77
C ASN A 137 -4.54 8.07 -10.58
N ALA A 138 -3.85 9.07 -10.03
CA ALA A 138 -2.78 8.95 -9.05
C ALA A 138 -3.19 9.54 -7.69
N SER A 139 -4.40 9.22 -7.26
CA SER A 139 -4.74 9.24 -5.83
C SER A 139 -3.74 8.40 -5.03
N LEU A 140 -3.27 8.91 -3.89
CA LEU A 140 -2.43 8.11 -3.01
C LEU A 140 -3.22 6.89 -2.51
N GLN A 141 -2.58 5.74 -2.44
CA GLN A 141 -3.22 4.47 -2.10
C GLN A 141 -2.39 3.63 -1.15
N ALA A 142 -3.08 2.78 -0.41
CA ALA A 142 -2.52 1.67 0.34
C ALA A 142 -3.59 0.59 0.50
N MET A 143 -3.15 -0.63 0.83
CA MET A 143 -4.07 -1.70 1.22
C MET A 143 -3.87 -2.09 2.68
N VAL A 144 -4.96 -2.50 3.32
CA VAL A 144 -4.95 -2.95 4.71
C VAL A 144 -5.92 -4.10 4.91
N GLN A 145 -5.57 -5.04 5.79
CA GLN A 145 -6.48 -6.11 6.20
C GLN A 145 -7.29 -5.66 7.42
N ILE A 146 -8.62 -5.64 7.30
CA ILE A 146 -9.53 -5.38 8.41
C ILE A 146 -9.99 -6.70 9.03
N GLY A 147 -10.03 -6.74 10.37
CA GLY A 147 -10.52 -7.88 11.13
C GLY A 147 -9.76 -8.13 12.43
N GLY A 148 -10.33 -8.99 13.27
CA GLY A 148 -9.72 -9.41 14.54
C GLY A 148 -10.07 -8.54 15.74
N GLY A 149 -11.03 -7.61 15.59
CA GLY A 149 -11.34 -6.60 16.61
C GLY A 149 -10.30 -5.49 16.69
N GLY A 150 -10.52 -4.53 17.59
CA GLY A 150 -9.55 -3.47 17.92
C GLY A 150 -9.27 -2.45 16.81
N THR A 151 -8.04 -1.91 16.82
CA THR A 151 -7.59 -0.87 15.90
C THR A 151 -6.57 -1.43 14.92
N VAL A 152 -6.81 -1.19 13.63
CA VAL A 152 -5.88 -1.49 12.55
C VAL A 152 -5.28 -0.18 12.04
N ASN A 153 -3.95 -0.13 11.94
CA ASN A 153 -3.24 1.05 11.46
C ASN A 153 -2.90 0.92 9.97
N ALA A 154 -2.97 2.03 9.23
CA ALA A 154 -2.53 2.12 7.86
C ALA A 154 -1.70 3.39 7.63
N VAL A 155 -0.71 3.29 6.75
CA VAL A 155 0.09 4.43 6.29
C VAL A 155 -0.08 4.53 4.78
N VAL A 156 -0.43 5.71 4.29
CA VAL A 156 -0.63 6.00 2.87
C VAL A 156 0.45 6.97 2.43
N THR A 157 1.31 6.54 1.50
CA THR A 157 2.39 7.33 0.92
C THR A 157 2.48 7.12 -0.60
N PRO A 158 3.31 7.91 -1.30
CA PRO A 158 3.66 7.60 -2.69
C PRO A 158 4.17 6.17 -2.90
N LEU A 159 5.01 5.62 -2.01
CA LEU A 159 5.56 4.27 -2.20
C LEU A 159 4.51 3.17 -1.98
N THR A 160 3.55 3.35 -1.06
CA THR A 160 2.41 2.41 -0.94
C THR A 160 1.49 2.48 -2.16
N THR A 161 1.43 3.65 -2.82
CA THR A 161 0.70 3.85 -4.08
C THR A 161 1.35 3.05 -5.20
N VAL A 162 2.67 3.17 -5.34
CA VAL A 162 3.46 2.35 -6.29
C VAL A 162 3.25 0.85 -6.02
N ALA A 163 3.28 0.42 -4.75
CA ALA A 163 3.04 -0.98 -4.41
C ALA A 163 1.63 -1.44 -4.82
N THR A 164 0.62 -0.58 -4.69
CA THR A 164 -0.74 -0.88 -5.17
C THR A 164 -0.77 -0.99 -6.70
N ALA A 165 -0.08 -0.09 -7.41
CA ALA A 165 -0.01 -0.08 -8.87
C ALA A 165 0.68 -1.34 -9.44
N MET A 166 1.78 -1.79 -8.82
CA MET A 166 2.52 -3.00 -9.22
C MET A 166 1.67 -4.29 -9.26
N ILE A 167 0.57 -4.36 -8.48
CA ILE A 167 -0.30 -5.54 -8.43
C ILE A 167 -1.16 -5.68 -9.71
N THR A 168 -1.44 -4.55 -10.34
CA THR A 168 -2.35 -4.44 -11.47
C THR A 168 -1.57 -4.43 -12.80
N PRO A 169 -2.08 -5.04 -13.89
CA PRO A 169 -3.44 -5.55 -14.07
C PRO A 169 -3.64 -7.07 -13.88
N ASN A 170 -2.61 -7.88 -13.64
CA ASN A 170 -2.69 -9.34 -13.89
C ASN A 170 -2.77 -10.26 -12.65
N SER A 171 -2.57 -9.76 -11.44
CA SER A 171 -2.45 -10.64 -10.25
C SER A 171 -3.61 -10.54 -9.26
N GLY A 172 -4.51 -9.58 -9.44
CA GLY A 172 -5.63 -9.31 -8.53
C GLY A 172 -5.18 -8.64 -7.23
N LEU A 173 -5.98 -7.72 -6.71
CA LEU A 173 -5.72 -7.01 -5.45
C LEU A 173 -5.94 -7.97 -4.27
N THR A 174 -4.84 -8.49 -3.71
CA THR A 174 -4.86 -9.34 -2.51
C THR A 174 -3.80 -8.84 -1.53
N MET A 175 -3.96 -9.10 -0.24
CA MET A 175 -2.94 -8.71 0.75
C MET A 175 -1.59 -9.41 0.52
N ALA A 176 -1.61 -10.64 -0.01
CA ALA A 176 -0.38 -11.36 -0.35
C ALA A 176 0.37 -10.66 -1.50
N ASN A 177 -0.35 -10.27 -2.56
CA ASN A 177 0.25 -9.54 -3.67
C ASN A 177 0.70 -8.14 -3.25
N TYR A 178 -0.07 -7.45 -2.40
CA TYR A 178 0.33 -6.16 -1.85
C TYR A 178 1.56 -6.25 -0.95
N ALA A 179 1.70 -7.30 -0.14
CA ALA A 179 2.90 -7.54 0.65
C ALA A 179 4.13 -7.82 -0.25
N ALA A 180 3.97 -8.64 -1.29
CA ALA A 180 5.03 -8.91 -2.26
C ALA A 180 5.44 -7.65 -3.03
N ALA A 181 4.47 -6.86 -3.49
CA ALA A 181 4.71 -5.59 -4.16
C ALA A 181 5.37 -4.57 -3.21
N SER A 182 4.93 -4.50 -1.96
CA SER A 182 5.55 -3.62 -0.95
C SER A 182 7.03 -3.96 -0.72
N ALA A 183 7.35 -5.26 -0.64
CA ALA A 183 8.74 -5.73 -0.52
C ALA A 183 9.55 -5.41 -1.79
N LYS A 184 8.95 -5.56 -2.98
CA LYS A 184 9.58 -5.18 -4.25
C LYS A 184 9.88 -3.68 -4.27
N VAL A 185 8.91 -2.82 -3.96
CA VAL A 185 9.12 -1.36 -3.87
C VAL A 185 10.26 -1.03 -2.89
N ALA A 186 10.28 -1.65 -1.71
CA ALA A 186 11.38 -1.42 -0.76
C ALA A 186 12.76 -1.78 -1.34
N SER A 187 12.84 -2.82 -2.19
CA SER A 187 14.07 -3.19 -2.90
C SER A 187 14.41 -2.22 -4.03
N GLU A 188 13.45 -1.88 -4.88
CA GLU A 188 13.62 -0.97 -6.02
C GLU A 188 14.10 0.42 -5.57
N PHE A 189 13.57 0.90 -4.44
CA PHE A 189 13.94 2.17 -3.82
C PHE A 189 15.09 2.05 -2.81
N GLN A 190 15.75 0.90 -2.71
CA GLN A 190 16.95 0.67 -1.89
C GLN A 190 16.76 1.02 -0.40
N LEU A 191 15.60 0.69 0.19
CA LEU A 191 15.22 1.11 1.54
C LEU A 191 15.94 0.35 2.67
N GLY A 192 16.92 -0.51 2.38
CA GLY A 192 17.70 -1.21 3.41
C GLY A 192 16.88 -2.15 4.31
N GLY A 193 15.75 -2.68 3.82
CA GLY A 193 14.87 -3.58 4.58
C GLY A 193 13.74 -2.88 5.36
N LEU A 194 13.60 -1.56 5.24
CA LEU A 194 12.46 -0.83 5.82
C LEU A 194 11.14 -1.23 5.16
N ASN A 195 10.06 -1.26 5.95
CA ASN A 195 8.71 -1.59 5.49
C ASN A 195 7.95 -0.31 5.11
N ILE A 196 7.55 -0.18 3.84
CA ILE A 196 6.80 0.99 3.36
C ILE A 196 5.41 1.15 4.00
N ASN A 197 4.88 0.09 4.62
CA ASN A 197 3.60 0.13 5.36
C ASN A 197 3.76 0.63 6.80
N ALA A 198 4.99 0.88 7.25
CA ALA A 198 5.28 1.51 8.53
C ALA A 198 5.44 3.03 8.37
N MET A 199 5.47 3.76 9.48
CA MET A 199 5.72 5.19 9.46
C MET A 199 7.17 5.47 9.02
N PRO A 200 7.44 6.37 8.05
CA PRO A 200 8.80 6.79 7.73
C PRO A 200 9.41 7.55 8.92
N ALA A 201 10.67 7.27 9.26
CA ALA A 201 11.42 8.02 10.26
C ALA A 201 12.28 9.09 9.58
N SER A 202 12.37 10.27 10.19
CA SER A 202 13.14 11.39 9.63
C SER A 202 14.59 11.00 9.35
N GLY A 203 15.02 11.16 8.10
CA GLY A 203 16.39 10.88 7.66
C GLY A 203 16.71 9.40 7.40
N ASP A 204 15.75 8.48 7.57
CA ASP A 204 15.93 7.09 7.14
C ASP A 204 15.81 6.97 5.60
N ALA A 205 16.17 5.80 5.05
CA ALA A 205 16.12 5.58 3.62
C ALA A 205 14.70 5.74 3.03
N TYR A 206 13.64 5.50 3.83
CA TYR A 206 12.26 5.67 3.40
C TYR A 206 11.89 7.15 3.28
N ASP A 207 12.21 7.98 4.27
CA ASP A 207 12.06 9.43 4.21
C ASP A 207 12.85 10.03 3.04
N LEU A 208 14.11 9.63 2.86
CA LEU A 208 14.93 10.10 1.73
C LEU A 208 14.33 9.72 0.37
N ALA A 209 13.75 8.52 0.25
CA ALA A 209 13.06 8.09 -0.96
C ALA A 209 11.80 8.93 -1.22
N LEU A 210 11.01 9.19 -0.17
CA LEU A 210 9.83 10.05 -0.25
C LEU A 210 10.17 11.50 -0.62
N LYS A 211 11.30 12.04 -0.14
CA LYS A 211 11.85 13.33 -0.59
C LYS A 211 12.20 13.31 -2.07
N GLY A 212 12.84 12.23 -2.55
CA GLY A 212 13.09 12.03 -3.98
C GLY A 212 11.83 12.09 -4.83
N VAL A 213 10.72 11.50 -4.37
CA VAL A 213 9.42 11.61 -5.05
C VAL A 213 8.89 13.05 -5.04
N GLN A 214 9.05 13.78 -3.94
CA GLN A 214 8.62 15.18 -3.85
C GLN A 214 9.41 16.11 -4.79
N GLU A 215 10.73 15.88 -4.93
CA GLU A 215 11.57 16.56 -5.92
C GLU A 215 11.16 16.19 -7.35
N TYR A 216 10.88 14.91 -7.61
CA TYR A 216 10.36 14.43 -8.90
C TYR A 216 9.07 15.15 -9.29
N LEU A 217 8.18 15.38 -8.32
CA LEU A 217 6.93 16.11 -8.52
C LEU A 217 7.13 17.63 -8.68
N ALA A 218 8.24 18.19 -8.21
CA ALA A 218 8.50 19.63 -8.17
C ALA A 218 9.32 20.15 -9.37
N VAL A 219 10.25 19.35 -9.91
CA VAL A 219 11.24 19.81 -10.90
C VAL A 219 10.96 19.26 -12.30
N ALA A 220 11.18 20.10 -13.31
CA ALA A 220 10.78 19.95 -14.69
C ALA A 220 11.79 19.21 -15.61
N PRO A 221 12.09 17.93 -15.37
CA PRO A 221 11.93 16.97 -16.46
C PRO A 221 10.47 16.52 -16.50
N ALA A 222 9.92 16.23 -15.30
CA ALA A 222 8.61 15.63 -15.05
C ALA A 222 7.38 16.47 -15.49
N SER A 223 7.54 17.70 -15.97
CA SER A 223 6.39 18.45 -16.51
C SER A 223 6.08 18.09 -17.97
N THR A 224 6.99 17.40 -18.67
CA THR A 224 6.88 17.19 -20.14
C THR A 224 6.81 15.72 -20.54
N ASP A 225 7.54 14.83 -19.85
CA ASP A 225 7.62 13.39 -20.14
C ASP A 225 6.82 12.52 -19.15
N ASP A 226 6.77 12.90 -17.86
CA ASP A 226 5.93 12.26 -16.85
C ASP A 226 5.11 13.26 -16.00
N PRO A 227 4.12 13.96 -16.60
CA PRO A 227 3.29 14.94 -15.91
C PRO A 227 2.70 14.41 -14.60
N ASN A 228 3.05 15.08 -13.50
CA ASN A 228 2.61 14.76 -12.14
C ASN A 228 3.06 13.36 -11.66
N ALA A 229 4.21 12.88 -12.15
CA ALA A 229 4.78 11.57 -11.80
C ALA A 229 3.82 10.40 -12.08
N ASN A 230 2.99 10.50 -13.13
CA ASN A 230 2.01 9.48 -13.46
C ASN A 230 2.63 8.12 -13.72
N ASN A 231 3.70 8.04 -14.52
CA ASN A 231 4.38 6.80 -14.85
C ASN A 231 5.08 6.22 -13.61
N LEU A 232 5.66 7.06 -12.76
CA LEU A 232 6.19 6.60 -11.46
C LEU A 232 5.07 6.02 -10.57
N LEU A 233 4.01 6.77 -10.32
CA LEU A 233 2.94 6.40 -9.38
C LEU A 233 2.03 5.28 -9.90
N THR A 234 1.91 5.11 -11.22
CA THR A 234 1.20 4.00 -11.87
C THR A 234 2.13 2.83 -12.23
N TRP A 235 3.42 2.96 -11.92
CA TRP A 235 4.47 1.98 -12.25
C TRP A 235 4.54 1.62 -13.75
N ASN A 236 4.32 2.61 -14.63
CA ASN A 236 4.42 2.47 -16.09
C ASN A 236 5.84 2.83 -16.59
N LEU A 237 6.80 1.97 -16.26
CA LEU A 237 8.23 2.24 -16.47
C LEU A 237 8.68 2.30 -17.94
N THR A 238 7.86 1.85 -18.89
CA THR A 238 8.21 1.85 -20.33
C THR A 238 7.82 3.15 -21.04
N ALA A 239 7.01 3.99 -20.42
CA ALA A 239 6.48 5.20 -21.03
C ALA A 239 7.39 6.44 -20.90
N SER A 240 8.32 6.44 -19.93
CA SER A 240 9.30 7.51 -19.72
C SER A 240 10.55 6.95 -19.01
N PRO A 241 11.68 7.68 -18.98
CA PRO A 241 12.90 7.21 -18.31
C PRO A 241 12.81 7.39 -16.77
N VAL A 242 11.74 6.85 -16.16
CA VAL A 242 11.36 7.01 -14.74
C VAL A 242 12.54 6.79 -13.79
N ALA A 243 13.36 5.76 -14.03
CA ALA A 243 14.48 5.41 -13.17
C ALA A 243 15.59 6.48 -13.18
N SER A 244 15.93 7.05 -14.34
CA SER A 244 16.93 8.12 -14.41
C SER A 244 16.41 9.42 -13.84
N ASP A 245 15.14 9.74 -14.09
CA ASP A 245 14.52 10.97 -13.62
C ASP A 245 14.39 10.95 -12.08
N TYR A 246 13.97 9.81 -11.53
CA TYR A 246 13.94 9.60 -10.08
C TYR A 246 15.34 9.60 -9.47
N THR A 247 16.34 9.01 -10.14
CA THR A 247 17.73 9.09 -9.69
C THR A 247 18.22 10.53 -9.61
N ALA A 248 17.94 11.35 -10.62
CA ALA A 248 18.31 12.76 -10.64
C ALA A 248 17.61 13.53 -9.50
N ALA A 249 16.30 13.35 -9.33
CA ALA A 249 15.52 13.97 -8.27
C ALA A 249 16.01 13.57 -6.86
N TYR A 250 16.19 12.27 -6.62
CA TYR A 250 16.69 11.76 -5.34
C TYR A 250 18.07 12.34 -4.99
N ASN A 251 19.00 12.36 -5.96
CA ASN A 251 20.34 12.89 -5.71
C ASN A 251 20.35 14.40 -5.50
N ALA A 252 19.51 15.14 -6.22
CA ALA A 252 19.39 16.59 -6.08
C ALA A 252 18.92 16.99 -4.68
N ILE A 253 17.84 16.37 -4.18
CA ILE A 253 17.25 16.75 -2.88
C ILE A 253 18.01 16.18 -1.68
N ASN A 254 18.66 15.01 -1.82
CA ASN A 254 19.33 14.34 -0.71
C ASN A 254 20.86 14.58 -0.68
N GLY A 255 21.44 15.19 -1.71
CA GLY A 255 22.90 15.42 -1.79
C GLY A 255 23.71 14.13 -1.91
N THR A 256 23.17 13.14 -2.62
CA THR A 256 23.77 11.80 -2.79
C THR A 256 24.22 11.54 -4.23
N ALA A 257 24.81 10.36 -4.47
CA ALA A 257 25.17 9.86 -5.79
C ALA A 257 24.71 8.40 -6.00
N LEU A 258 23.50 8.08 -5.54
CA LEU A 258 22.90 6.76 -5.75
C LEU A 258 22.40 6.62 -7.18
N THR A 259 22.19 5.38 -7.62
CA THR A 259 21.56 5.07 -8.91
C THR A 259 20.46 4.06 -8.67
N PHE A 260 19.27 4.35 -9.17
CA PHE A 260 18.11 3.46 -9.10
C PHE A 260 17.90 2.79 -10.45
N THR A 261 17.58 1.49 -10.41
CA THR A 261 17.28 0.67 -11.59
C THR A 261 15.96 -0.03 -11.35
N PHE A 262 14.88 0.52 -11.89
CA PHE A 262 13.53 -0.04 -11.73
C PHE A 262 13.26 -1.13 -12.76
N ASN A 263 12.75 -2.28 -12.31
CA ASN A 263 12.45 -3.46 -13.17
C ASN A 263 10.97 -3.89 -13.13
#